data_AF-A0AA88X4Q2-F1
#
_entry.id   AF-A0AA88X4Q2-F1
#
_cell.length_a   1.000
_cell.length_b   1.000
_cell.length_c   1.000
_cell.angle_alpha   90.00
_cell.angle_beta   90.00
_cell.angle_gamma   90.00
#
_symmetry.space_group_name_H-M   'P 1'
#
loop_
_entity.id
_entity.type
_entity.pdbx_description
1 polymer ?
#
loop_
_entity_poly.entity_id
_entity_poly.type
_entity_poly.pdbx_seq_one_letter_code
_entity_poly.pdbx_strand_id
1 'polypeptide(L)'
;MASETIPESGSVHPNVQHGGGTMYATPYVAPAHGFVGLSERPEKFNGNDFKWWQHKMLLYLTTLNLARFLQEDAPDLGDNPDRQTVAIVDAWKHSKFLCKNYILNGLDNALCNVYSPMLNAKALWESLEKKYKTEDAGSKKFVVGKFLDLKIVDSKTVMNQVQEFQLILRDIHAEGMVLGESFQVAALIENLPPTWKDFKNYLKHKRKEIKLEDLIVRWKIEEDNRQSANLECSYFSRIAAVLGDYRQETVSTVAG
;
A
#
# COMPACT_ATOMS: atom_id res chain seq x y z
N MET A 1 -61.86 -61.10 19.59
CA MET A 1 -62.14 -60.35 20.83
C MET A 1 -61.84 -58.89 20.52
N ALA A 2 -62.88 -58.13 20.18
CA ALA A 2 -63.50 -57.10 21.05
C ALA A 2 -62.61 -55.84 21.08
N SER A 3 -62.87 -54.86 20.21
CA SER A 3 -63.83 -53.74 20.40
C SER A 3 -63.47 -52.85 21.58
N GLU A 4 -63.21 -51.58 21.24
CA GLU A 4 -63.53 -50.31 21.93
C GLU A 4 -63.43 -50.30 23.47
N THR A 5 -62.88 -49.26 24.10
CA THR A 5 -63.65 -48.05 24.45
C THR A 5 -62.70 -47.03 25.11
N ILE A 6 -62.96 -45.75 24.87
CA ILE A 6 -62.37 -44.56 25.53
C ILE A 6 -62.78 -44.53 27.04
N PRO A 7 -62.07 -43.83 27.93
CA PRO A 7 -62.69 -42.63 28.51
C PRO A 7 -61.70 -41.47 28.78
N GLU A 8 -62.11 -40.26 28.42
CA GLU A 8 -62.45 -39.13 29.31
C GLU A 8 -61.31 -38.19 29.77
N SER A 9 -61.40 -36.97 29.23
CA SER A 9 -61.42 -35.67 29.93
C SER A 9 -60.89 -35.61 31.37
N GLY A 10 -59.80 -34.85 31.56
CA GLY A 10 -59.39 -34.31 32.85
C GLY A 10 -58.49 -33.09 32.66
N SER A 11 -59.10 -31.91 32.58
CA SER A 11 -58.44 -30.60 32.52
C SER A 11 -57.88 -30.19 33.88
N VAL A 12 -56.56 -29.99 33.98
CA VAL A 12 -55.92 -29.18 35.04
C VAL A 12 -54.68 -28.46 34.47
N HIS A 13 -54.76 -27.13 34.36
CA HIS A 13 -53.61 -26.23 34.37
C HIS A 13 -53.43 -25.70 35.81
N PRO A 14 -52.31 -25.05 36.15
CA PRO A 14 -50.91 -25.44 36.01
C PRO A 14 -50.25 -25.49 37.40
N ASN A 15 -49.08 -26.11 37.56
CA ASN A 15 -48.24 -25.77 38.70
C ASN A 15 -46.77 -25.67 38.31
N VAL A 16 -46.22 -24.51 38.62
CA VAL A 16 -44.87 -24.04 38.34
C VAL A 16 -43.90 -24.85 39.20
N GLN A 17 -42.93 -25.50 38.57
CA GLN A 17 -41.71 -25.94 39.24
C GLN A 17 -40.52 -25.25 38.59
N HIS A 18 -39.88 -24.41 39.39
CA HIS A 18 -38.55 -23.87 39.17
C HIS A 18 -37.53 -25.03 39.03
N GLY A 19 -36.94 -25.14 37.85
CA GLY A 19 -35.75 -25.95 37.60
C GLY A 19 -34.72 -25.08 36.89
N GLY A 20 -33.66 -24.70 37.62
CA GLY A 20 -32.56 -23.89 37.10
C GLY A 20 -31.84 -24.61 35.96
N GLY A 21 -31.88 -24.00 34.77
CA GLY A 21 -31.05 -24.36 33.63
C GLY A 21 -29.95 -23.32 33.46
N THR A 22 -28.71 -23.69 33.74
CA THR A 22 -27.52 -22.93 33.35
C THR A 22 -27.44 -22.91 31.83
N MET A 23 -27.80 -21.77 31.20
CA MET A 23 -27.48 -21.54 29.79
C MET A 23 -25.97 -21.35 29.66
N TYR A 24 -25.30 -22.35 29.12
CA TYR A 24 -23.98 -22.16 28.52
C TYR A 24 -24.17 -21.25 27.30
N ALA A 25 -23.97 -19.94 27.49
CA ALA A 25 -23.82 -19.01 26.39
C ALA A 25 -22.47 -19.30 25.72
N THR A 26 -22.50 -19.98 24.57
CA THR A 26 -21.35 -20.02 23.68
C THR A 26 -21.15 -18.60 23.14
N PRO A 27 -19.97 -17.98 23.29
CA PRO A 27 -19.73 -16.68 22.68
C PRO A 27 -19.68 -16.91 21.16
N TYR A 28 -20.65 -16.35 20.45
CA TYR A 28 -20.56 -16.22 18.99
C TYR A 28 -19.36 -15.29 18.70
N VAL A 29 -18.22 -15.90 18.38
CA VAL A 29 -17.07 -15.20 17.83
C VAL A 29 -17.42 -14.87 16.39
N ALA A 30 -17.80 -13.62 16.14
CA ALA A 30 -17.89 -13.10 14.78
C ALA A 30 -16.54 -13.33 14.09
N PRO A 31 -16.50 -13.88 12.86
CA PRO A 31 -15.24 -14.01 12.14
C PRO A 31 -14.75 -12.61 11.79
N ALA A 32 -13.80 -12.11 12.57
CA ALA A 32 -13.06 -10.89 12.31
C ALA A 32 -12.03 -11.11 11.21
N HIS A 33 -12.44 -11.50 9.99
CA HIS A 33 -11.56 -11.51 8.82
C HIS A 33 -12.36 -11.12 7.58
N GLY A 34 -12.37 -9.82 7.35
CA GLY A 34 -12.88 -9.19 6.14
C GLY A 34 -12.17 -7.87 5.93
N PHE A 35 -10.84 -7.89 5.84
CA PHE A 35 -10.13 -6.85 5.10
C PHE A 35 -10.45 -7.06 3.60
N VAL A 36 -11.71 -6.84 3.23
CA VAL A 36 -12.08 -6.60 1.86
C VAL A 36 -12.00 -5.09 1.74
N GLY A 37 -10.82 -4.59 1.39
CA GLY A 37 -10.77 -3.31 0.71
C GLY A 37 -11.71 -3.47 -0.48
N LEU A 38 -12.90 -2.88 -0.38
CA LEU A 38 -13.77 -2.67 -1.53
C LEU A 38 -12.84 -2.13 -2.60
N SER A 39 -12.67 -2.84 -3.72
CA SER A 39 -11.82 -2.34 -4.80
C SER A 39 -12.50 -1.07 -5.30
N GLU A 40 -12.07 0.07 -4.74
CA GLU A 40 -12.56 1.37 -5.13
C GLU A 40 -12.27 1.54 -6.62
N ARG A 41 -13.22 2.16 -7.31
CA ARG A 41 -13.08 2.47 -8.73
C ARG A 41 -11.72 3.19 -8.92
N PRO A 42 -10.85 2.69 -9.81
CA PRO A 42 -9.56 3.33 -10.05
C PRO A 42 -9.71 4.79 -10.46
N GLU A 43 -8.74 5.61 -10.06
CA GLU A 43 -8.60 6.97 -10.61
C GLU A 43 -8.49 6.93 -12.14
N LYS A 44 -8.93 8.01 -12.78
CA LYS A 44 -8.90 8.10 -14.24
C LYS A 44 -7.46 8.14 -14.75
N PHE A 45 -7.15 7.31 -15.74
CA PHE A 45 -5.89 7.32 -16.44
C PHE A 45 -5.78 8.57 -17.32
N ASN A 46 -4.67 9.28 -17.18
CA ASN A 46 -4.35 10.51 -17.91
C ASN A 46 -3.12 10.34 -18.83
N GLY A 47 -2.63 9.12 -19.01
CA GLY A 47 -1.43 8.83 -19.82
C GLY A 47 -0.17 8.50 -19.01
N ASN A 48 -0.14 8.78 -17.71
CA ASN A 48 1.02 8.53 -16.84
C ASN A 48 0.86 7.29 -15.95
N ASP A 49 1.98 6.69 -15.54
CA ASP A 49 2.03 5.54 -14.63
C ASP A 49 1.14 4.37 -15.07
N PHE A 50 1.16 4.07 -16.39
CA PHE A 50 0.25 3.09 -16.99
C PHE A 50 0.27 1.74 -16.27
N LYS A 51 1.44 1.22 -15.86
CA LYS A 51 1.52 -0.05 -15.13
C LYS A 51 0.70 -0.05 -13.84
N TRP A 52 0.73 1.06 -13.09
CA TRP A 52 0.00 1.19 -11.83
C TRP A 52 -1.49 1.27 -12.06
N TRP A 53 -1.92 2.15 -12.99
CA TRP A 53 -3.32 2.23 -13.37
C TRP A 53 -3.84 0.90 -13.93
N GLN A 54 -3.07 0.26 -14.80
CA GLN A 54 -3.38 -1.03 -15.41
C GLN A 54 -3.60 -2.11 -14.34
N HIS A 55 -2.71 -2.18 -13.34
CA HIS A 55 -2.86 -3.11 -12.23
C HIS A 55 -4.14 -2.85 -11.43
N LYS A 56 -4.40 -1.60 -11.06
CA LYS A 56 -5.63 -1.21 -10.34
C LYS A 56 -6.90 -1.52 -11.16
N MET A 57 -6.87 -1.25 -12.46
CA MET A 57 -7.99 -1.53 -13.36
C MET A 57 -8.23 -3.03 -13.52
N LEU A 58 -7.16 -3.83 -13.65
CA LEU A 58 -7.28 -5.28 -13.72
C LEU A 58 -7.87 -5.87 -12.42
N LEU A 59 -7.43 -5.37 -11.26
CA LEU A 59 -8.00 -5.75 -9.97
C LEU A 59 -9.49 -5.42 -9.90
N TYR A 60 -9.87 -4.20 -10.31
CA TYR A 60 -11.26 -3.76 -10.36
C TYR A 60 -12.13 -4.60 -11.31
N LEU A 61 -11.64 -4.94 -12.50
CA LEU A 61 -12.36 -5.83 -13.42
C LEU A 61 -12.48 -7.26 -12.88
N THR A 62 -11.52 -7.71 -12.08
CA THR A 62 -11.55 -9.04 -11.45
C THR A 62 -12.65 -9.11 -10.39
N THR A 63 -12.82 -8.08 -9.56
CA THR A 63 -13.91 -8.05 -8.56
C THR A 63 -15.30 -8.03 -9.21
N LEU A 64 -15.39 -7.49 -10.43
CA LEU A 64 -16.61 -7.50 -11.25
C LEU A 64 -16.80 -8.80 -12.06
N ASN A 65 -15.87 -9.75 -11.98
CA ASN A 65 -15.84 -10.98 -12.79
C ASN A 65 -15.80 -10.71 -14.32
N LEU A 66 -15.15 -9.63 -14.72
CA LEU A 66 -15.05 -9.16 -16.11
C LEU A 66 -13.64 -9.30 -16.72
N ALA A 67 -12.62 -9.63 -15.91
CA ALA A 67 -11.23 -9.70 -16.37
C ALA A 67 -11.01 -10.70 -17.53
N ARG A 68 -11.75 -11.83 -17.55
CA ARG A 68 -11.64 -12.83 -18.63
C ARG A 68 -11.96 -12.29 -20.03
N PHE A 69 -12.85 -11.30 -20.13
CA PHE A 69 -13.25 -10.70 -21.42
C PHE A 69 -12.16 -9.81 -22.04
N LEU A 70 -11.03 -9.61 -21.35
CA LEU A 70 -9.83 -9.00 -21.92
C LEU A 70 -9.09 -9.94 -22.87
N GLN A 71 -9.29 -11.26 -22.75
CA GLN A 71 -8.55 -12.27 -23.53
C GLN A 71 -9.47 -13.24 -24.29
N GLU A 72 -10.66 -13.52 -23.75
CA GLU A 72 -11.60 -14.52 -24.26
C GLU A 72 -12.22 -14.11 -25.61
N ASP A 73 -12.20 -15.04 -26.56
CA ASP A 73 -12.89 -14.91 -27.85
C ASP A 73 -14.36 -15.38 -27.73
N ALA A 74 -15.16 -15.19 -28.78
CA ALA A 74 -16.58 -15.54 -28.73
C ALA A 74 -16.77 -17.05 -28.46
N PRO A 75 -17.79 -17.45 -27.66
CA PRO A 75 -18.13 -18.85 -27.51
C PRO A 75 -18.45 -19.46 -28.88
N ASP A 76 -18.00 -20.69 -29.12
CA ASP A 76 -18.41 -21.47 -30.30
C ASP A 76 -19.86 -21.98 -30.08
N LEU A 77 -20.71 -21.78 -31.08
CA LEU A 77 -22.16 -21.95 -30.95
C LEU A 77 -22.70 -23.18 -31.67
N GLY A 78 -21.86 -23.91 -32.40
CA GLY A 78 -22.32 -25.01 -33.25
C GLY A 78 -23.39 -24.56 -34.27
N ASP A 79 -23.90 -25.51 -35.06
CA ASP A 79 -24.75 -25.19 -36.21
C ASP A 79 -26.24 -24.94 -35.85
N ASN A 80 -26.67 -25.20 -34.60
CA ASN A 80 -28.07 -25.07 -34.21
C ASN A 80 -28.25 -24.62 -32.75
N PRO A 81 -28.26 -23.30 -32.49
CA PRO A 81 -28.39 -22.77 -31.13
C PRO A 81 -29.83 -22.92 -30.62
N ASP A 82 -29.98 -23.61 -29.48
CA ASP A 82 -31.24 -23.63 -28.75
C ASP A 82 -31.49 -22.30 -27.98
N ARG A 83 -32.67 -22.16 -27.36
CA ARG A 83 -33.00 -20.95 -26.59
C ARG A 83 -32.01 -20.68 -25.44
N GLN A 84 -31.44 -21.73 -24.87
CA GLN A 84 -30.46 -21.61 -23.79
C GLN A 84 -29.13 -21.07 -24.31
N THR A 85 -28.70 -21.52 -25.48
CA THR A 85 -27.50 -21.07 -26.21
C THR A 85 -27.62 -19.59 -26.56
N VAL A 86 -28.80 -19.14 -27.03
CA VAL A 86 -29.06 -17.72 -27.30
C VAL A 86 -28.92 -16.87 -26.03
N ALA A 87 -29.49 -17.31 -24.90
CA ALA A 87 -29.39 -16.59 -23.63
C ALA A 87 -27.94 -16.49 -23.10
N ILE A 88 -27.15 -17.56 -23.26
CA ILE A 88 -25.71 -17.58 -22.91
C ILE A 88 -24.94 -16.58 -23.77
N VAL A 89 -25.23 -16.52 -25.07
CA VAL A 89 -24.60 -15.57 -26.00
C VAL A 89 -24.92 -14.13 -25.65
N ASP A 90 -26.18 -13.82 -25.36
CA ASP A 90 -26.59 -12.46 -25.04
C ASP A 90 -26.00 -12.00 -23.71
N ALA A 91 -25.95 -12.90 -22.71
CA ALA A 91 -25.24 -12.64 -21.46
C ALA A 91 -23.75 -12.37 -21.69
N TRP A 92 -23.09 -13.18 -22.53
CA TRP A 92 -21.68 -12.99 -22.88
C TRP A 92 -21.44 -11.64 -23.59
N LYS A 93 -22.29 -11.29 -24.58
CA LYS A 93 -22.22 -10.00 -25.29
C LYS A 93 -22.40 -8.84 -24.32
N HIS A 94 -23.34 -8.95 -23.39
CA HIS A 94 -23.59 -7.92 -22.38
C HIS A 94 -22.39 -7.74 -21.45
N SER A 95 -21.81 -8.83 -20.92
CA SER A 95 -20.61 -8.76 -20.09
C SER A 95 -19.41 -8.18 -20.85
N LYS A 96 -19.24 -8.53 -22.13
CA LYS A 96 -18.20 -7.96 -22.99
C LYS A 96 -18.38 -6.46 -23.22
N PHE A 97 -19.63 -6.02 -23.42
CA PHE A 97 -19.97 -4.61 -23.50
C PHE A 97 -19.66 -3.88 -22.19
N LEU A 98 -20.06 -4.43 -21.04
CA LEU A 98 -19.77 -3.86 -19.73
C LEU A 98 -18.26 -3.73 -19.48
N CYS A 99 -17.48 -4.77 -19.77
CA CYS A 99 -16.03 -4.76 -19.61
C CYS A 99 -15.39 -3.60 -20.38
N LYS A 100 -15.75 -3.41 -21.67
CA LYS A 100 -15.29 -2.26 -22.46
C LYS A 100 -15.67 -0.93 -21.79
N ASN A 101 -16.91 -0.78 -21.32
CA ASN A 101 -17.39 0.45 -20.72
C ASN A 101 -16.68 0.78 -19.40
N TYR A 102 -16.35 -0.22 -18.58
CA TYR A 102 -15.57 0.00 -17.36
C TYR A 102 -14.16 0.49 -17.66
N ILE A 103 -13.49 -0.08 -18.66
CA ILE A 103 -12.16 0.37 -19.10
C ILE A 103 -12.25 1.83 -19.58
N LEU A 104 -13.19 2.15 -20.47
CA LEU A 104 -13.40 3.52 -20.97
C LEU A 104 -13.69 4.51 -19.84
N ASN A 105 -14.50 4.11 -18.87
CA ASN A 105 -14.81 4.91 -17.68
C ASN A 105 -13.60 5.14 -16.76
N GLY A 106 -12.58 4.29 -16.86
CA GLY A 106 -11.30 4.46 -16.19
C GLY A 106 -10.33 5.37 -16.94
N LEU A 107 -10.69 5.86 -18.13
CA LEU A 107 -9.89 6.82 -18.89
C LEU A 107 -10.36 8.25 -18.58
N ASP A 108 -9.46 9.23 -18.73
CA ASP A 108 -9.85 10.63 -18.81
C ASP A 108 -10.66 10.91 -20.09
N ASN A 109 -11.23 12.12 -20.18
CA ASN A 109 -12.13 12.44 -21.29
C ASN A 109 -11.41 12.46 -22.65
N ALA A 110 -10.15 12.87 -22.70
CA ALA A 110 -9.39 12.94 -23.95
C ALA A 110 -9.07 11.54 -24.48
N LEU A 111 -8.59 10.65 -23.61
CA LEU A 111 -8.30 9.27 -23.95
C LEU A 111 -9.60 8.49 -24.24
N CYS A 112 -10.65 8.69 -23.46
CA CYS A 112 -11.95 8.06 -23.72
C CYS A 112 -12.44 8.36 -25.15
N ASN A 113 -12.33 9.61 -25.62
CA ASN A 113 -12.71 9.97 -26.99
C ASN A 113 -11.89 9.21 -28.05
N VAL A 114 -10.57 9.14 -27.88
CA VAL A 114 -9.65 8.43 -28.80
C VAL A 114 -9.96 6.93 -28.86
N TYR A 115 -10.26 6.33 -27.72
CA TYR A 115 -10.40 4.89 -27.58
C TYR A 115 -11.85 4.38 -27.68
N SER A 116 -12.85 5.27 -27.59
CA SER A 116 -14.27 4.93 -27.71
C SER A 116 -14.65 4.14 -28.98
N PRO A 117 -14.05 4.39 -30.16
CA PRO A 117 -14.42 3.68 -31.39
C PRO A 117 -14.00 2.21 -31.41
N MET A 118 -13.15 1.77 -30.47
CA MET A 118 -12.65 0.39 -30.47
C MET A 118 -13.77 -0.62 -30.26
N LEU A 119 -13.78 -1.68 -31.09
CA LEU A 119 -14.92 -2.58 -31.19
C LEU A 119 -15.17 -3.41 -29.92
N ASN A 120 -14.11 -3.81 -29.21
CA ASN A 120 -14.22 -4.68 -28.05
C ASN A 120 -13.17 -4.38 -26.97
N ALA A 121 -13.41 -4.90 -25.77
CA ALA A 121 -12.55 -4.70 -24.60
C ALA A 121 -11.11 -5.21 -24.81
N LYS A 122 -10.93 -6.35 -25.49
CA LYS A 122 -9.62 -6.93 -25.83
C LYS A 122 -8.79 -5.99 -26.71
N ALA A 123 -9.35 -5.55 -27.84
CA ALA A 123 -8.67 -4.61 -28.74
C ALA A 123 -8.34 -3.27 -28.06
N LEU A 124 -9.23 -2.79 -27.18
CA LEU A 124 -9.00 -1.62 -26.34
C LEU A 124 -7.81 -1.82 -25.40
N TRP A 125 -7.82 -2.91 -24.64
CA TRP A 125 -6.77 -3.23 -23.69
C TRP A 125 -5.41 -3.42 -24.36
N GLU A 126 -5.36 -4.18 -25.46
CA GLU A 126 -4.15 -4.40 -26.26
C GLU A 126 -3.58 -3.10 -26.84
N SER A 127 -4.45 -2.20 -27.29
CA SER A 127 -4.03 -0.90 -27.83
C SER A 127 -3.45 0.03 -26.76
N LEU A 128 -4.02 0.00 -25.55
CA LEU A 128 -3.47 0.71 -24.39
C LEU A 128 -2.11 0.14 -24.00
N GLU A 129 -1.99 -1.19 -23.90
CA GLU A 129 -0.71 -1.85 -23.63
C GLU A 129 0.33 -1.49 -24.67
N LYS A 130 0.02 -1.60 -25.97
CA LYS A 130 0.97 -1.31 -27.04
C LYS A 130 1.54 0.11 -26.95
N LYS A 131 0.68 1.10 -26.67
CA LYS A 131 1.09 2.51 -26.61
C LYS A 131 1.87 2.83 -25.34
N TYR A 132 1.35 2.45 -24.17
CA TYR A 132 1.86 2.97 -22.90
C TYR A 132 2.83 2.02 -22.18
N LYS A 133 2.88 0.73 -22.54
CA LYS A 133 3.84 -0.23 -21.96
C LYS A 133 5.27 -0.01 -22.46
N THR A 134 5.44 0.64 -23.62
CA THR A 134 6.76 0.96 -24.21
C THR A 134 7.24 2.38 -23.86
N GLU A 135 6.31 3.32 -23.65
CA GLU A 135 6.59 4.70 -23.23
C GLU A 135 7.18 4.78 -21.79
N ASP A 136 6.88 3.76 -20.98
CA ASP A 136 7.47 3.53 -19.66
C ASP A 136 8.98 3.16 -19.68
N ALA A 137 9.62 3.10 -20.85
CA ALA A 137 11.08 2.94 -20.96
C ALA A 137 11.87 4.06 -20.26
N GLY A 138 11.23 5.20 -19.94
CA GLY A 138 11.78 6.27 -19.10
C GLY A 138 11.74 5.98 -17.59
N SER A 139 10.86 5.10 -17.12
CA SER A 139 10.58 4.91 -15.69
C SER A 139 11.75 4.25 -14.96
N LYS A 140 12.43 3.30 -15.59
CA LYS A 140 13.70 2.76 -15.08
C LYS A 140 14.75 3.86 -14.86
N LYS A 141 14.95 4.72 -15.87
CA LYS A 141 15.93 5.81 -15.79
C LYS A 141 15.54 6.83 -14.72
N PHE A 142 14.25 7.12 -14.60
CA PHE A 142 13.71 8.05 -13.61
C PHE A 142 13.88 7.54 -12.18
N VAL A 143 13.52 6.28 -11.92
CA VAL A 143 13.69 5.66 -10.60
C VAL A 143 15.17 5.54 -10.23
N VAL A 144 16.04 5.19 -11.19
CA VAL A 144 17.50 5.23 -10.98
C VAL A 144 17.97 6.66 -10.67
N GLY A 145 17.44 7.67 -11.37
CA GLY A 145 17.69 9.08 -11.08
C GLY A 145 17.32 9.45 -9.64
N LYS A 146 16.09 9.13 -9.20
CA LYS A 146 15.64 9.33 -7.81
C LYS A 146 16.57 8.67 -6.79
N PHE A 147 17.05 7.46 -7.07
CA PHE A 147 17.99 6.77 -6.19
C PHE A 147 19.34 7.47 -6.12
N LEU A 148 19.89 7.91 -7.25
CA LEU A 148 21.17 8.64 -7.31
C LEU A 148 21.08 10.03 -6.69
N ASP A 149 19.92 10.68 -6.76
CA ASP A 149 19.63 11.98 -6.16
C ASP A 149 19.27 11.89 -4.67
N LEU A 150 19.23 10.68 -4.09
CA LEU A 150 18.97 10.48 -2.67
C LEU A 150 19.98 11.27 -1.84
N LYS A 151 19.49 12.21 -1.04
CA LYS A 151 20.32 12.99 -0.12
C LYS A 151 19.75 12.90 1.27
N ILE A 152 20.58 12.40 2.20
CA ILE A 152 20.23 12.42 3.61
C ILE A 152 20.55 13.82 4.13
N VAL A 153 19.61 14.42 4.85
CA VAL A 153 19.69 15.79 5.38
C VAL A 153 19.41 15.78 6.89
N ASP A 154 20.06 16.70 7.61
CA ASP A 154 19.89 16.83 9.07
C ASP A 154 18.51 17.36 9.49
N SER A 155 17.77 17.97 8.57
CA SER A 155 16.45 18.54 8.85
C SER A 155 15.31 17.52 8.91
N LYS A 156 15.57 16.26 8.52
CA LYS A 156 14.58 15.18 8.52
C LYS A 156 14.96 14.12 9.54
N THR A 157 13.96 13.49 10.16
CA THR A 157 14.19 12.36 11.06
C THR A 157 14.74 11.16 10.29
N VAL A 158 15.52 10.30 10.95
CA VAL A 158 16.00 9.03 10.40
C VAL A 158 14.84 8.20 9.85
N MET A 159 13.72 8.14 10.57
CA MET A 159 12.54 7.37 10.14
C MET A 159 11.95 7.84 8.82
N ASN A 160 11.80 9.16 8.62
CA ASN A 160 11.27 9.69 7.37
C ASN A 160 12.21 9.38 6.20
N GLN A 161 13.53 9.48 6.43
CA GLN A 161 14.54 9.21 5.40
C GLN A 161 14.62 7.73 5.04
N VAL A 162 14.49 6.84 6.02
CA VAL A 162 14.39 5.38 5.79
C VAL A 162 13.14 5.04 4.99
N GLN A 163 12.00 5.67 5.28
CA GLN A 163 10.77 5.46 4.50
C GLN A 163 10.92 5.93 3.05
N GLU A 164 11.49 7.12 2.82
CA GLU A 164 11.79 7.62 1.46
C GLU A 164 12.71 6.67 0.69
N PHE A 165 13.77 6.17 1.34
CA PHE A 165 14.68 5.19 0.74
C PHE A 165 13.96 3.87 0.39
N GLN A 166 13.15 3.33 1.30
CA GLN A 166 12.38 2.10 1.07
C GLN A 166 11.36 2.23 -0.07
N LEU A 167 10.75 3.42 -0.23
CA LEU A 167 9.86 3.70 -1.36
C LEU A 167 10.63 3.64 -2.70
N ILE A 168 11.81 4.24 -2.76
CA ILE A 168 12.65 4.17 -3.97
C ILE A 168 13.06 2.73 -4.27
N LEU A 169 13.48 1.95 -3.26
CA LEU A 169 13.81 0.53 -3.47
C LEU A 169 12.62 -0.29 -3.98
N ARG A 170 11.41 0.00 -3.50
CA ARG A 170 10.18 -0.62 -3.98
C ARG A 170 9.91 -0.29 -5.44
N ASP A 171 10.08 0.97 -5.83
CA ASP A 171 9.92 1.42 -7.22
C ASP A 171 10.95 0.73 -8.13
N ILE A 172 12.21 0.60 -7.68
CA ILE A 172 13.26 -0.14 -8.40
C ILE A 172 12.83 -1.60 -8.62
N HIS A 173 12.31 -2.24 -7.59
CA HIS A 173 11.84 -3.63 -7.66
C HIS A 173 10.61 -3.78 -8.57
N ALA A 174 9.66 -2.84 -8.52
CA ALA A 174 8.49 -2.82 -9.41
C ALA A 174 8.88 -2.69 -10.88
N GLU A 175 10.00 -1.99 -11.15
CA GLU A 175 10.60 -1.89 -12.48
C GLU A 175 11.42 -3.13 -12.89
N GLY A 176 11.47 -4.17 -12.06
CA GLY A 176 12.18 -5.41 -12.32
C GLY A 176 13.71 -5.30 -12.17
N MET A 177 14.19 -4.27 -11.46
CA MET A 177 15.59 -4.14 -11.07
C MET A 177 15.75 -4.62 -9.62
N VAL A 178 16.88 -5.25 -9.30
CA VAL A 178 17.16 -5.73 -7.94
C VAL A 178 18.51 -5.18 -7.49
N LEU A 179 18.52 -4.48 -6.37
CA LEU A 179 19.76 -4.02 -5.71
C LEU A 179 20.12 -5.00 -4.60
N GLY A 180 21.35 -5.48 -4.59
CA GLY A 180 21.85 -6.31 -3.49
C GLY A 180 21.86 -5.56 -2.16
N GLU A 181 21.57 -6.24 -1.06
CA GLU A 181 21.48 -5.63 0.28
C GLU A 181 22.77 -4.87 0.65
N SER A 182 23.94 -5.43 0.34
CA SER A 182 25.23 -4.78 0.57
C SER A 182 25.38 -3.45 -0.17
N PHE A 183 24.84 -3.35 -1.39
CA PHE A 183 24.81 -2.09 -2.15
C PHE A 183 23.84 -1.08 -1.53
N GLN A 184 22.66 -1.53 -1.10
CA GLN A 184 21.68 -0.66 -0.42
C GLN A 184 22.28 -0.05 0.86
N VAL A 185 22.95 -0.87 1.67
CA VAL A 185 23.65 -0.46 2.89
C VAL A 185 24.77 0.54 2.56
N ALA A 186 25.62 0.24 1.58
CA ALA A 186 26.69 1.14 1.16
C ALA A 186 26.16 2.48 0.65
N ALA A 187 25.09 2.46 -0.17
CA ALA A 187 24.46 3.67 -0.69
C ALA A 187 23.92 4.56 0.44
N LEU A 188 23.28 3.98 1.46
CA LEU A 188 22.77 4.73 2.59
C LEU A 188 23.91 5.38 3.41
N ILE A 189 24.98 4.63 3.66
CA ILE A 189 26.18 5.13 4.37
C ILE A 189 26.84 6.26 3.57
N GLU A 190 26.95 6.13 2.26
CA GLU A 190 27.59 7.15 1.43
C GLU A 190 26.79 8.46 1.38
N ASN A 191 25.47 8.37 1.44
CA ASN A 191 24.58 9.53 1.38
C ASN A 191 24.42 10.28 2.72
N LEU A 192 25.01 9.80 3.82
CA LEU A 192 24.94 10.48 5.12
C LEU A 192 25.50 11.92 5.03
N PRO A 193 24.89 12.90 5.73
CA PRO A 193 25.30 14.29 5.68
C PRO A 193 26.73 14.47 6.24
N PRO A 194 27.43 15.57 5.87
CA PRO A 194 28.76 15.86 6.40
C PRO A 194 28.82 15.93 7.94
N THR A 195 27.73 16.33 8.59
CA THR A 195 27.63 16.37 10.06
C THR A 195 27.67 14.97 10.69
N TRP A 196 27.47 13.89 9.92
CA TRP A 196 27.53 12.48 10.34
C TRP A 196 28.87 11.82 10.01
N LYS A 197 29.92 12.60 9.71
CA LYS A 197 31.23 12.10 9.27
C LYS A 197 31.82 11.03 10.18
N ASP A 198 31.79 11.22 11.49
CA ASP A 198 32.42 10.27 12.43
C ASP A 198 31.64 8.95 12.49
N PHE A 199 30.31 9.02 12.52
CA PHE A 199 29.44 7.84 12.42
C PHE A 199 29.64 7.11 11.08
N LYS A 200 29.70 7.86 9.96
CA LYS A 200 29.99 7.31 8.63
C LYS A 200 31.34 6.58 8.60
N ASN A 201 32.39 7.15 9.19
CA ASN A 201 33.71 6.52 9.28
C ASN A 201 33.68 5.25 10.14
N TYR A 202 32.99 5.29 11.29
CA TYR A 202 32.78 4.13 12.14
C TYR A 202 32.14 2.97 11.36
N LEU A 203 31.10 3.25 10.56
CA LEU A 203 30.44 2.23 9.74
C LEU A 203 31.36 1.69 8.64
N LYS A 204 32.16 2.53 7.98
CA LYS A 204 33.11 2.11 6.93
C LYS A 204 34.22 1.18 7.45
N HIS A 205 34.62 1.34 8.70
CA HIS A 205 35.69 0.52 9.30
C HIS A 205 35.18 -0.75 9.99
N LYS A 206 33.87 -0.99 10.00
CA LYS A 206 33.30 -2.26 10.49
C LYS A 206 33.69 -3.41 9.56
N ARG A 207 34.37 -4.41 10.12
CA ARG A 207 34.77 -5.63 9.39
C ARG A 207 33.63 -6.62 9.15
N LYS A 208 32.58 -6.57 9.97
CA LYS A 208 31.40 -7.43 9.81
C LYS A 208 30.43 -6.77 8.85
N GLU A 209 29.86 -7.56 7.95
CA GLU A 209 28.75 -7.12 7.10
C GLU A 209 27.59 -6.66 8.00
N ILE A 210 27.02 -5.51 7.64
CA ILE A 210 25.91 -4.87 8.36
C ILE A 210 24.69 -5.05 7.48
N LYS A 211 23.62 -5.66 8.02
CA LYS A 211 22.33 -5.75 7.35
C LYS A 211 21.62 -4.40 7.36
N LEU A 212 20.70 -4.19 6.43
CA LEU A 212 19.98 -2.91 6.33
C LEU A 212 19.22 -2.59 7.63
N GLU A 213 18.58 -3.59 8.22
CA GLU A 213 17.84 -3.48 9.49
C GLU A 213 18.76 -3.06 10.65
N ASP A 214 19.93 -3.70 10.76
CA ASP A 214 20.94 -3.38 11.78
C ASP A 214 21.47 -1.95 11.61
N LEU A 215 21.66 -1.51 10.36
CA LEU A 215 22.08 -0.14 10.07
C LEU A 215 21.01 0.87 10.52
N ILE A 216 19.73 0.61 10.22
CA ILE A 216 18.62 1.50 10.61
C ILE A 216 18.56 1.65 12.13
N VAL A 217 18.69 0.56 12.88
CA VAL A 217 18.71 0.60 14.36
C VAL A 217 19.88 1.44 14.88
N ARG A 218 21.09 1.21 14.37
CA ARG A 218 22.29 1.98 14.77
C ARG A 218 22.14 3.46 14.43
N TRP A 219 21.59 3.75 13.26
CA TRP A 219 21.40 5.11 12.79
C TRP A 219 20.39 5.86 13.65
N LYS A 220 19.30 5.19 14.07
CA LYS A 220 18.32 5.76 14.99
C LYS A 220 18.92 6.07 16.37
N ILE A 221 19.73 5.15 16.92
CA ILE A 221 20.43 5.37 18.20
C ILE A 221 21.36 6.59 18.11
N GLU A 222 22.11 6.71 17.02
CA GLU A 222 23.01 7.84 16.82
C GLU A 222 22.26 9.17 16.66
N GLU A 223 21.09 9.18 16.02
CA GLU A 223 20.23 10.38 15.96
C GLU A 223 19.85 10.85 17.37
N ASP A 224 19.40 9.93 18.22
CA ASP A 224 18.97 10.24 19.58
C ASP A 224 20.15 10.75 20.44
N ASN A 225 21.34 10.15 20.28
CA ASN A 225 22.58 10.61 20.94
C ASN A 225 22.94 12.05 20.54
N ARG A 226 22.85 12.37 19.25
CA ARG A 226 23.15 13.72 18.73
C ARG A 226 22.15 14.76 19.21
N GLN A 227 20.87 14.41 19.27
CA GLN A 227 19.83 15.29 19.83
C GLN A 227 20.10 15.58 21.31
N SER A 228 20.51 14.57 22.07
CA SER A 228 20.84 14.68 23.49
C SER A 228 22.06 15.59 23.72
N ALA A 229 23.14 15.39 22.94
CA ALA A 229 24.34 16.22 23.01
C ALA A 229 24.08 17.69 22.64
N ASN A 230 23.20 17.94 21.65
CA ASN A 230 22.83 19.30 21.26
C ASN A 230 22.04 20.02 22.36
N LEU A 231 21.16 19.31 23.09
CA LEU A 231 20.43 19.87 24.23
C LEU A 231 21.38 20.25 25.37
N GLU A 232 22.34 19.37 25.69
CA GLU A 232 23.38 19.66 26.68
C GLU A 232 24.23 20.87 26.29
N CYS A 233 24.72 20.92 25.04
CA CYS A 233 25.53 22.04 24.54
C CYS A 233 24.75 23.38 24.54
N SER A 234 23.47 23.36 24.16
CA SER A 234 22.59 24.52 24.22
C SER A 234 22.38 25.00 25.67
N TYR A 235 22.18 24.07 26.60
CA TYR A 235 22.04 24.37 28.02
C TYR A 235 23.32 25.02 28.59
N PHE A 236 24.49 24.45 28.31
CA PHE A 236 25.78 25.02 28.71
C PHE A 236 26.02 26.40 28.09
N SER A 237 25.68 26.59 26.81
CA SER A 237 25.83 27.87 26.12
C SER A 237 24.95 28.96 26.75
N ARG A 238 23.71 28.62 27.14
CA ARG A 238 22.81 29.53 27.84
C ARG A 238 23.31 29.91 29.23
N ILE A 239 23.83 28.94 29.99
CA ILE A 239 24.44 29.20 31.30
C ILE A 239 25.67 30.11 31.14
N ALA A 240 26.55 29.83 30.18
CA ALA A 240 27.73 30.63 29.93
C ALA A 240 27.39 32.08 29.56
N ALA A 241 26.34 32.30 28.76
CA ALA A 241 25.85 33.64 28.44
C ALA A 241 25.36 34.38 29.70
N VAL A 242 24.52 33.74 30.52
CA VAL A 242 24.00 34.34 31.77
C VAL A 242 25.14 34.66 32.75
N LEU A 243 26.12 33.77 32.90
CA LEU A 243 27.28 34.02 33.76
C LEU A 243 28.22 35.10 33.20
N GLY A 244 28.33 35.20 31.87
CA GLY A 244 29.07 36.25 31.19
C GLY A 244 28.45 37.63 31.41
N ASP A 245 27.13 37.74 31.31
CA ASP A 245 26.37 38.97 31.54
C ASP A 245 26.46 39.41 33.02
N TYR A 246 26.35 38.46 33.96
CA TYR A 246 26.50 38.74 35.40
C TYR A 246 27.90 39.26 35.77
N ARG A 247 28.95 38.78 35.08
CA ARG A 247 30.33 39.25 35.27
C ARG A 247 30.52 40.68 34.74
N GLN A 248 29.80 41.10 33.69
CA GLN A 248 29.89 42.47 33.16
C GLN A 248 29.10 43.49 34.01
N GLU A 249 27.95 43.11 34.55
CA GLU A 249 27.15 43.95 35.46
C GLU A 249 27.86 44.22 36.81
N THR A 250 28.52 43.21 37.38
CA THR A 250 29.24 43.35 38.65
C THR A 250 30.50 44.22 38.52
N VAL A 251 31.22 44.16 37.40
CA VAL A 251 32.37 45.04 37.13
C VAL A 251 31.93 46.50 36.93
N SER A 252 30.77 46.74 36.32
CA SER A 252 30.23 48.10 36.14
C SER A 252 29.73 48.73 37.44
N THR A 253 29.25 47.92 38.39
CA THR A 253 28.74 48.39 39.69
C THR A 253 29.85 48.71 40.69
N VAL A 254 31.03 48.10 40.56
CA VAL A 254 32.18 48.33 41.46
C VAL A 254 33.10 49.46 40.97
N ALA A 255 32.94 49.91 39.72
CA ALA A 255 33.76 50.95 39.10
C ALA A 255 33.13 52.36 39.06
N GLY A 256 31.94 52.54 39.64
CA GLY A 256 31.24 53.84 39.78
C GLY A 256 31.24 54.33 41.22
#